data_AF-A0A1U7J822-F1
#
_entry.id   AF-A0A1U7J822-F1
#
_cell.length_a   1.000
_cell.length_b   1.000
_cell.length_c   1.000
_cell.angle_alpha   90.00
_cell.angle_beta   90.00
_cell.angle_gamma   90.00
#
_symmetry.space_group_name_H-M   'P 1'
#
loop_
_entity.id
_entity.type
_entity.pdbx_description
1 polymer ?
#
loop_
_entity_poly.entity_id
_entity_poly.type
_entity_poly.pdbx_seq_one_letter_code
_entity_poly.pdbx_strand_id
1 'polypeptide(L)' 'MLPLIVVEEFISSFKFWNQGIHDGMFYRNDFYVSLQQLPLADRLQAYRQATQESNKGFKVCITVSKTHYTIWVELRSQLA' A
#
# COMPACT_ATOMS: atom_id res chain seq x y z
N MET A 1 -5.15 11.22 6.92
CA MET A 1 -5.66 11.64 5.58
C MET A 1 -6.48 10.49 5.01
N LEU A 2 -7.23 10.69 3.91
CA LEU A 2 -7.90 9.56 3.25
C LEU A 2 -6.87 8.77 2.44
N PRO A 3 -6.90 7.43 2.48
CA PRO A 3 -5.99 6.61 1.70
C PRO A 3 -6.28 6.77 0.20
N LEU A 4 -5.23 6.84 -0.60
CA LEU A 4 -5.37 6.89 -2.05
C LEU A 4 -5.85 5.53 -2.57
N ILE A 5 -6.75 5.50 -3.55
CA ILE A 5 -7.21 4.26 -4.19
C ILE A 5 -6.74 4.27 -5.65
N VAL A 6 -6.07 3.20 -6.07
CA VAL A 6 -5.45 3.06 -7.41
C VAL A 6 -5.80 1.68 -7.99
N VAL A 7 -5.94 1.57 -9.30
CA VAL A 7 -6.04 0.26 -9.97
C VAL A 7 -4.65 -0.36 -10.03
N GLU A 8 -4.51 -1.62 -9.63
CA GLU A 8 -3.21 -2.30 -9.55
C GLU A 8 -2.44 -2.32 -10.88
N GLU A 9 -3.16 -2.42 -12.01
CA GLU A 9 -2.56 -2.42 -13.35
C GLU A 9 -1.82 -1.11 -13.70
N PHE A 10 -2.01 -0.03 -12.93
CA PHE A 10 -1.35 1.26 -13.14
C PHE A 10 -0.13 1.52 -12.25
N ILE A 11 0.26 0.56 -11.41
CA ILE A 11 1.44 0.70 -10.55
C ILE A 11 2.64 -0.03 -11.16
N SER A 12 3.84 0.52 -10.93
CA SER A 12 5.09 -0.18 -11.23
C SER A 12 5.55 -0.94 -9.98
N SER A 13 5.26 -2.24 -9.91
CA SER A 13 5.69 -3.09 -8.80
C SER A 13 7.13 -3.58 -8.98
N PHE A 14 7.81 -3.85 -7.87
CA PHE A 14 9.15 -4.43 -7.84
C PHE A 14 9.33 -5.22 -6.54
N LYS A 15 10.36 -6.08 -6.48
CA LYS A 15 10.79 -6.73 -5.23
C LYS A 15 12.09 -6.11 -4.76
N PHE A 16 12.27 -6.02 -3.44
CA PHE A 16 13.51 -5.50 -2.85
C PHE A 16 13.85 -6.23 -1.55
N TRP A 17 15.11 -6.14 -1.14
CA TRP A 17 15.61 -6.73 0.10
C TRP A 17 15.70 -5.68 1.22
N ASN A 18 15.02 -5.92 2.33
CA ASN A 18 15.16 -5.15 3.57
C ASN A 18 14.75 -6.04 4.77
N GLN A 19 15.72 -6.70 5.42
CA GLN A 19 15.43 -7.72 6.45
C GLN A 19 14.51 -8.86 5.96
N GLY A 20 14.50 -9.11 4.65
CA GLY A 20 13.59 -10.03 3.97
C GLY A 20 13.28 -9.56 2.54
N ILE A 21 12.58 -10.38 1.76
CA ILE A 21 12.07 -9.98 0.45
C ILE A 21 10.71 -9.33 0.64
N HIS A 22 10.57 -8.11 0.15
CA HIS A 22 9.32 -7.34 0.20
C HIS A 22 8.85 -6.97 -1.19
N ASP A 23 7.53 -6.86 -1.34
CA ASP A 23 6.93 -6.24 -2.52
C ASP A 23 6.88 -4.72 -2.33
N GLY A 24 7.36 -4.00 -3.33
CA GLY A 24 7.36 -2.55 -3.41
C GLY A 24 6.62 -2.06 -4.65
N MET A 25 6.21 -0.80 -4.63
CA MET A 25 5.70 -0.12 -5.81
C MET A 25 6.21 1.30 -5.91
N PHE A 26 6.39 1.77 -7.14
CA PHE A 26 6.64 3.17 -7.44
C PHE A 26 5.38 3.78 -8.04
N TYR A 27 4.90 4.86 -7.41
CA TYR A 27 3.70 5.55 -7.86
C TYR A 27 3.79 7.04 -7.51
N ARG A 28 3.57 7.91 -8.51
CA ARG A 28 3.63 9.39 -8.36
C ARG A 28 4.87 9.91 -7.63
N ASN A 29 6.05 9.41 -7.98
CA ASN A 29 7.35 9.83 -7.42
C ASN A 29 7.61 9.41 -5.96
N ASP A 30 6.75 8.56 -5.40
CA ASP A 30 6.90 7.97 -4.09
C ASP A 30 7.09 6.45 -4.20
N PHE A 31 7.89 5.90 -3.29
CA PHE A 31 8.10 4.47 -3.14
C PHE A 31 7.29 3.97 -1.96
N TYR A 32 6.61 2.85 -2.17
CA TYR A 32 5.81 2.21 -1.15
C TYR A 32 6.22 0.76 -0.96
N VAL A 33 5.95 0.23 0.23
CA VAL A 33 6.08 -1.19 0.58
C VAL A 33 4.69 -1.77 0.87
N SER A 34 4.47 -3.02 0.46
CA SER A 34 3.24 -3.75 0.77
C SER A 34 3.19 -4.06 2.26
N LEU A 35 2.12 -3.61 2.91
CA LEU A 35 1.85 -3.89 4.33
C LEU A 35 0.97 -5.13 4.48
N GLN A 36 -0.11 -5.19 3.71
CA GLN A 36 -1.09 -6.27 3.81
C GLN A 36 -1.88 -6.43 2.52
N GLN A 37 -2.17 -7.69 2.17
CA GLN A 37 -3.10 -8.05 1.11
C GLN A 37 -4.37 -8.62 1.72
N LEU A 38 -5.54 -8.21 1.20
CA LEU A 38 -6.86 -8.64 1.67
C LEU A 38 -7.75 -9.12 0.51
N PRO A 39 -8.60 -10.13 0.71
CA PRO A 39 -9.60 -10.56 -0.27
C PRO A 39 -10.59 -9.43 -0.66
N LEU A 40 -11.23 -9.55 -1.82
CA LEU A 40 -12.24 -8.58 -2.28
C LEU A 40 -13.44 -8.42 -1.33
N ALA A 41 -13.77 -9.45 -0.56
CA ALA A 41 -14.82 -9.42 0.45
C ALA A 41 -14.53 -8.40 1.57
N ASP A 42 -13.25 -8.13 1.83
CA ASP A 42 -12.79 -7.36 2.99
C ASP A 42 -12.54 -5.89 2.66
N ARG A 43 -13.29 -5.34 1.68
CA ARG A 43 -13.15 -3.94 1.23
C ARG A 43 -13.16 -2.93 2.37
N LEU A 44 -14.12 -3.06 3.29
CA LEU A 44 -14.27 -2.13 4.41
C LEU A 44 -13.10 -2.26 5.39
N GLN A 45 -12.61 -3.47 5.60
CA GLN A 45 -11.45 -3.71 6.46
C GLN A 45 -10.18 -3.11 5.85
N ALA A 46 -9.94 -3.35 4.55
CA ALA A 46 -8.80 -2.76 3.84
C ALA A 46 -8.79 -1.23 3.96
N TYR A 47 -9.94 -0.60 3.76
CA TYR A 47 -10.08 0.85 3.88
C TYR A 47 -9.87 1.35 5.32
N ARG A 48 -10.43 0.66 6.32
CA ARG A 48 -10.24 1.00 7.74
C ARG A 48 -8.77 0.91 8.15
N GLN A 49 -8.08 -0.17 7.79
CA GLN A 49 -6.67 -0.37 8.10
C GLN A 49 -5.79 0.69 7.43
N ALA A 50 -6.01 0.95 6.14
CA ALA A 50 -5.28 2.00 5.44
C ALA A 50 -5.51 3.40 6.04
N THR A 51 -6.73 3.67 6.51
CA THR A 51 -7.06 4.93 7.21
C THR A 51 -6.35 5.00 8.56
N GLN A 52 -6.27 3.90 9.31
CA GLN A 52 -5.53 3.84 10.57
C GLN A 52 -4.05 4.16 10.36
N GLU A 53 -3.41 3.57 9.35
CA GLU A 53 -2.01 3.90 9.01
C GLU A 53 -1.86 5.36 8.56
N SER A 54 -2.80 5.89 7.77
CA SER A 54 -2.75 7.29 7.37
C SER A 54 -2.91 8.25 8.54
N ASN A 55 -3.68 7.87 9.56
CA ASN A 55 -3.85 8.66 10.79
C ASN A 55 -2.59 8.67 11.66
N LYS A 56 -1.66 7.73 11.47
CA LYS A 56 -0.32 7.77 12.09
C LYS A 56 0.63 8.75 11.38
N GLY A 57 0.18 9.40 10.31
CA GLY A 57 0.97 10.35 9.53
C GLY A 57 1.63 9.76 8.28
N PHE A 58 1.45 8.46 8.03
CA PHE A 58 2.01 7.83 6.83
C PHE A 58 1.22 8.20 5.57
N LYS A 59 1.91 8.31 4.43
CA LYS A 59 1.24 8.28 3.13
C LYS A 59 0.87 6.83 2.83
N VAL A 60 -0.41 6.60 2.57
CA VAL A 60 -0.98 5.27 2.37
C VAL A 60 -1.75 5.20 1.07
N CYS A 61 -1.58 4.10 0.35
CA CYS A 61 -2.28 3.79 -0.89
C CYS A 61 -2.91 2.40 -0.79
N ILE A 62 -4.05 2.21 -1.43
CA ILE A 62 -4.71 0.93 -1.63
C ILE A 62 -4.71 0.67 -3.13
N THR A 63 -4.12 -0.44 -3.58
CA THR A 63 -4.37 -0.93 -4.93
C THR A 63 -5.56 -1.87 -4.95
N VAL A 64 -6.37 -1.77 -6.00
CA VAL A 64 -7.50 -2.65 -6.28
C VAL A 64 -7.15 -3.50 -7.48
N SER A 65 -7.18 -4.82 -7.30
CA SER A 65 -7.03 -5.79 -8.37
C SER A 65 -8.35 -6.51 -8.64
N LYS A 66 -8.33 -7.48 -9.55
CA LYS A 66 -9.49 -8.35 -9.82
C LYS A 66 -9.75 -9.38 -8.72
N THR A 67 -8.82 -9.57 -7.78
CA THR A 67 -8.90 -10.66 -6.78
C THR A 67 -8.65 -10.21 -5.35
N HIS A 68 -8.10 -9.02 -5.13
CA HIS A 68 -7.69 -8.57 -3.81
C HIS A 68 -7.52 -7.04 -3.74
N TYR A 69 -7.35 -6.55 -2.52
CA TYR A 69 -6.83 -5.24 -2.19
C TYR A 69 -5.42 -5.37 -1.62
N THR A 70 -4.53 -4.44 -1.91
CA THR A 70 -3.23 -4.36 -1.26
C THR A 70 -3.05 -2.99 -0.63
N ILE A 71 -2.69 -2.96 0.65
CA ILE A 71 -2.37 -1.75 1.40
C ILE A 71 -0.88 -1.50 1.28
N TRP A 72 -0.52 -0.29 0.88
CA TRP A 72 0.84 0.17 0.65
C TRP A 72 1.14 1.36 1.53
N VAL A 73 2.33 1.36 2.15
CA VAL A 73 2.81 2.46 3.00
C VAL A 73 4.10 3.02 2.42
N GLU A 74 4.24 4.34 2.40
CA GLU A 74 5.42 5.02 1.83
C GLU A 74 6.70 4.63 2.60
N LEU A 75 7.71 4.16 1.88
CA LEU A 75 9.01 3.75 2.45
C LEU A 75 9.75 4.90 3.12
N ARG A 76 9.69 6.11 2.56
CA ARG A 76 10.37 7.29 3.11
C ARG A 76 9.87 7.67 4.50
N SER A 77 8.65 7.27 4.85
CA SER A 77 8.09 7.54 6.17
C SER A 77 8.59 6.61 7.28
N GLN A 78 9.41 5.60 6.93
CA GLN A 78 10.11 4.72 7.87
C GLN A 78 11.60 5.07 8.05
N LEU A 79 12.12 6.06 7.33
CA LEU A 79 13.48 6.57 7.50
C LEU A 79 13.44 7.76 8.47
N ALA A 80 13.35 7.45 9.77
CA ALA A 80 13.62 8.38 10.87
C ALA A 80 14.94 7.99 11.54
#